data_AF-A0A2A4YEI7-F1
#
_entry.id   AF-A0A2A4YEI7-F1
#
_cell.length_a   1.000
_cell.length_b   1.000
_cell.length_c   1.000
_cell.angle_alpha   90.00
_cell.angle_beta   90.00
_cell.angle_gamma   90.00
#
_symmetry.space_group_name_H-M   'P 1'
#
loop_
_entity.id
_entity.type
_entity.pdbx_description
1 polymer ?
#
loop_
_entity_poly.entity_id
_entity_poly.type
_entity_poly.pdbx_seq_one_letter_code
_entity_poly.pdbx_strand_id
1 'polypeptide(L)'
;AIFIAQAYNIEITGMKIFILFFTALVSAVGAAGIPGTGLVMLSVVLNAMGLPLEGIALVAGIDRLREMLSAVTNVLGDAVAAVFVAKSEKQIDVKQYHAVTWLE
;
A
#
# COMPACT_ATOMS: atom_id res chain seq x y z
N ALA A 1 8.92 1.47 -7.81
CA ALA A 1 10.38 1.56 -7.67
C ALA A 1 11.09 0.34 -8.26
N ILE A 2 10.91 -0.87 -7.71
CA ILE A 2 11.59 -2.09 -8.21
C ILE A 2 11.28 -2.36 -9.69
N PHE A 3 9.99 -2.34 -10.07
CA PHE A 3 9.57 -2.48 -11.47
C PHE A 3 10.27 -1.48 -12.40
N ILE A 4 10.34 -0.20 -12.00
CA ILE A 4 10.99 0.85 -12.79
C ILE A 4 12.49 0.59 -12.90
N ALA A 5 13.16 0.23 -11.81
CA ALA A 5 14.59 -0.09 -11.86
C ALA A 5 14.89 -1.26 -12.81
N GLN A 6 14.05 -2.31 -12.80
CA GLN A 6 14.17 -3.44 -13.72
C GLN A 6 13.91 -3.02 -15.18
N ALA A 7 12.91 -2.17 -15.43
CA ALA A 7 12.61 -1.66 -16.77
C ALA A 7 13.75 -0.82 -17.36
N TYR A 8 14.50 -0.10 -16.52
CA TYR A 8 15.68 0.68 -16.92
C TYR A 8 17.00 -0.11 -16.80
N ASN A 9 16.95 -1.41 -16.47
CA ASN A 9 18.12 -2.25 -16.24
C ASN A 9 19.11 -1.66 -15.20
N ILE A 10 18.57 -0.99 -14.18
CA ILE A 10 19.33 -0.42 -13.06
C ILE A 10 19.37 -1.45 -11.93
N GLU A 11 20.57 -1.85 -11.54
CA GLU A 11 20.75 -2.78 -10.44
C GLU A 11 20.42 -2.12 -9.08
N ILE A 12 19.53 -2.76 -8.32
CA ILE A 12 19.23 -2.38 -6.94
C ILE A 12 20.01 -3.32 -6.02
N THR A 13 21.01 -2.77 -5.32
CA THR A 13 21.76 -3.51 -4.30
C THR A 13 20.88 -3.83 -3.09
N GLY A 14 21.26 -4.84 -2.29
CA GLY A 14 20.53 -5.21 -1.07
C GLY A 14 20.37 -4.05 -0.08
N MET A 15 21.36 -3.16 0.02
CA MET A 15 21.27 -1.93 0.82
C MET A 15 20.19 -0.97 0.30
N LYS A 16 20.05 -0.81 -1.02
CA LYS A 16 18.98 0.01 -1.61
C LYS A 16 17.59 -0.59 -1.40
N ILE A 17 17.46 -1.92 -1.37
CA ILE A 17 16.20 -2.60 -1.02
C ILE A 17 15.81 -2.29 0.43
N PHE A 18 16.78 -2.33 1.35
CA PHE A 18 16.54 -1.99 2.76
C PHE A 18 16.10 -0.53 2.92
N ILE A 19 16.80 0.42 2.28
CA ILE A 19 16.42 1.83 2.28
C ILE A 19 15.02 2.03 1.67
N LEU A 20 14.71 1.36 0.56
CA LEU A 20 13.39 1.39 -0.06
C LEU A 20 12.31 0.91 0.89
N PHE A 21 12.54 -0.20 1.60
CA PHE A 21 11.58 -0.73 2.57
C PHE A 21 11.24 0.28 3.66
N PHE A 22 12.26 0.86 4.31
CA PHE A 22 12.05 1.87 5.35
C PHE A 22 11.40 3.15 4.81
N THR A 23 11.84 3.63 3.65
CA THR A 23 11.29 4.83 3.02
C THR A 23 9.82 4.62 2.66
N ALA A 24 9.47 3.45 2.11
CA ALA A 24 8.09 3.11 1.79
C ALA A 24 7.22 2.98 3.06
N LEU A 25 7.75 2.41 4.15
CA LEU A 25 7.05 2.29 5.42
C LEU A 25 6.73 3.67 6.02
N VAL A 26 7.72 4.56 6.11
CA VAL A 26 7.54 5.93 6.60
C VAL A 26 6.59 6.72 5.69
N SER A 27 6.75 6.57 4.38
CA SER A 27 5.88 7.18 3.37
C SER A 27 4.43 6.72 3.48
N ALA A 28 4.17 5.48 3.89
CA ALA A 28 2.81 4.95 4.01
C ALA A 28 2.02 5.64 5.15
N VAL A 29 2.70 6.06 6.22
CA VAL A 29 2.09 6.81 7.32
C VAL A 29 1.70 8.24 6.88
N GLY A 30 2.46 8.83 5.96
CA GLY A 30 2.27 10.20 5.48
C GLY A 30 1.23 10.37 4.35
N ALA A 31 0.68 9.29 3.81
CA ALA A 31 -0.29 9.35 2.72
C ALA A 31 -1.69 9.71 3.25
N ALA A 32 -2.01 11.01 3.30
CA ALA A 32 -3.39 11.46 3.51
C ALA A 32 -4.29 10.87 2.41
N GLY A 33 -5.50 10.41 2.76
CA GLY A 33 -6.45 9.65 1.91
C GLY A 33 -7.06 10.39 0.71
N ILE A 34 -6.27 11.21 0.02
CA ILE A 34 -6.65 11.97 -1.16
C ILE A 34 -6.34 11.10 -2.40
N PRO A 35 -7.30 10.91 -3.32
CA PRO A 35 -7.07 10.21 -4.59
C PRO A 35 -5.99 10.90 -5.43
N GLY A 36 -5.12 10.15 -6.10
CA GLY A 36 -4.05 10.68 -6.96
C GLY A 36 -2.71 10.93 -6.25
N THR A 37 -2.62 10.65 -4.94
CA THR A 37 -1.35 10.77 -4.19
C THR A 37 -0.35 9.66 -4.53
N GLY A 38 -0.78 8.57 -5.17
CA GLY A 38 0.07 7.42 -5.49
C GLY A 38 1.31 7.77 -6.32
N LEU A 39 1.14 8.58 -7.36
CA LEU A 39 2.23 9.01 -8.24
C LEU A 39 3.18 10.01 -7.56
N VAL A 40 2.65 10.86 -6.67
CA VAL A 40 3.46 11.82 -5.89
C VAL A 40 4.35 11.08 -4.89
N MET A 41 3.82 10.08 -4.19
CA MET A 41 4.64 9.27 -3.28
C MET A 41 5.67 8.45 -4.06
N LEU A 42 5.31 7.96 -5.25
CA LEU A 42 6.25 7.28 -6.13
C LEU A 42 7.41 8.21 -6.54
N SER A 43 7.17 9.49 -6.85
CA SER A 43 8.25 10.42 -7.21
C SER A 43 9.25 10.63 -6.06
N VAL A 44 8.77 10.71 -4.83
CA VAL A 44 9.62 10.80 -3.63
C VAL A 44 10.50 9.56 -3.50
N VAL A 45 9.92 8.37 -3.66
CA VAL A 45 10.65 7.10 -3.54
C VAL A 45 11.68 6.93 -4.67
N LEU A 46 11.33 7.28 -5.91
CA LEU A 46 12.28 7.20 -7.03
C LEU A 46 13.47 8.15 -6.84
N ASN A 47 13.20 9.38 -6.41
CA ASN A 47 14.25 10.36 -6.10
C ASN A 47 15.17 9.84 -4.99
N ALA A 48 14.63 9.33 -3.89
CA ALA A 48 15.40 8.75 -2.79
C ALA A 48 16.30 7.57 -3.20
N MET A 49 15.94 6.84 -4.27
CA MET A 49 16.72 5.73 -4.81
C MET A 49 17.68 6.11 -5.94
N GLY A 50 17.64 7.37 -6.40
CA GLY A 50 18.37 7.84 -7.58
C GLY A 50 17.88 7.21 -8.89
N LEU A 51 16.58 6.93 -8.97
CA LEU A 51 15.93 6.37 -10.17
C LEU A 51 15.30 7.49 -11.04
N PRO A 52 15.24 7.30 -12.36
CA PRO A 52 14.66 8.29 -13.27
C PRO A 52 13.17 8.51 -12.98
N LEU A 53 12.79 9.79 -12.86
CA LEU A 53 11.40 10.22 -12.59
C LEU A 53 10.49 9.96 -13.80
N GLU A 54 11.06 9.93 -14.99
CA GLU A 54 10.38 9.60 -16.25
C GLU A 54 9.76 8.20 -16.19
N GLY A 55 10.31 7.30 -15.36
CA GLY A 55 9.77 5.97 -15.13
C GLY A 55 8.36 5.95 -14.53
N ILE A 56 7.88 7.06 -13.96
CA ILE A 56 6.49 7.21 -13.52
C ILE A 56 5.52 7.06 -14.70
N ALA A 57 5.90 7.53 -15.89
CA ALA A 57 5.06 7.42 -17.09
C ALA A 57 4.74 5.96 -17.45
N LEU A 58 5.64 5.02 -17.13
CA LEU A 58 5.43 3.58 -17.37
C LEU A 58 4.28 2.99 -16.55
N VAL A 59 3.97 3.58 -15.39
CA VAL A 59 2.93 3.09 -14.48
C VAL A 59 1.73 4.02 -14.36
N ALA A 60 1.85 5.26 -14.85
CA ALA A 60 0.78 6.26 -14.81
C ALA A 60 -0.53 5.76 -15.47
N GLY A 61 -0.43 4.98 -16.55
CA GLY A 61 -1.60 4.42 -17.24
C GLY A 61 -2.42 3.43 -16.42
N ILE A 62 -1.81 2.74 -15.45
CA ILE A 62 -2.48 1.77 -14.58
C ILE A 62 -2.74 2.31 -13.16
N ASP A 63 -2.29 3.54 -12.88
CA ASP A 63 -2.32 4.11 -11.53
C ASP A 63 -3.73 4.08 -10.94
N ARG A 64 -4.73 4.47 -11.74
CA ARG A 64 -6.14 4.44 -11.31
C ARG A 64 -6.62 3.05 -10.88
N LEU A 65 -6.30 2.01 -11.65
CA LEU A 65 -6.68 0.66 -11.29
C LEU A 65 -5.98 0.23 -10.00
N ARG A 66 -4.69 0.52 -9.89
CA ARG A 66 -3.88 0.20 -8.71
C ARG A 66 -4.37 0.93 -7.47
N GLU A 67 -4.75 2.20 -7.58
CA GLU A 67 -5.31 3.00 -6.47
C GLU A 67 -6.61 2.37 -5.95
N MET A 68 -7.52 1.96 -6.84
CA MET A 68 -8.77 1.32 -6.44
C MET A 68 -8.54 0.00 -5.70
N LEU A 69 -7.62 -0.83 -6.20
CA LEU A 69 -7.28 -2.09 -5.54
C LEU A 69 -6.71 -1.86 -4.14
N SER A 70 -5.86 -0.84 -3.97
CA SER A 70 -5.30 -0.50 -2.66
C SER A 70 -6.39 -0.03 -1.68
N ALA A 71 -7.38 0.73 -2.15
CA ALA A 71 -8.49 1.16 -1.29
C ALA A 71 -9.32 -0.05 -0.81
N VAL A 72 -9.60 -1.00 -1.69
CA VAL A 72 -10.33 -2.24 -1.33
C VAL A 72 -9.58 -3.03 -0.27
N THR A 73 -8.27 -3.25 -0.45
CA THR A 73 -7.47 -4.00 0.52
C THR A 73 -7.34 -3.28 1.86
N ASN A 74 -7.26 -1.94 1.86
CA ASN A 74 -7.19 -1.16 3.08
C ASN A 74 -8.49 -1.26 3.89
N VAL A 75 -9.64 -1.08 3.25
CA VAL A 75 -10.96 -1.21 3.91
C VAL A 75 -11.17 -2.63 4.44
N LEU A 76 -10.76 -3.65 3.70
CA LEU A 76 -10.81 -5.04 4.17
C LEU A 76 -9.93 -5.25 5.41
N GLY A 77 -8.71 -4.70 5.40
CA GLY A 77 -7.78 -4.75 6.53
C GLY A 77 -8.36 -4.09 7.78
N ASP A 78 -8.96 -2.91 7.65
CA ASP A 78 -9.61 -2.19 8.75
C ASP A 78 -10.78 -2.97 9.32
N ALA A 79 -11.62 -3.58 8.47
CA ALA A 79 -12.72 -4.42 8.90
C ALA A 79 -12.23 -5.66 9.69
N VAL A 80 -11.20 -6.34 9.20
CA VAL A 80 -10.58 -7.49 9.88
C VAL A 80 -9.97 -7.06 11.21
N ALA A 81 -9.24 -5.94 11.25
CA ALA A 81 -8.64 -5.40 12.47
C ALA A 81 -9.70 -5.03 13.51
N ALA A 82 -10.79 -4.38 13.09
CA ALA A 82 -11.91 -4.04 13.97
C ALA A 82 -12.54 -5.29 14.60
N VAL A 83 -12.83 -6.32 13.80
CA VAL A 83 -13.35 -7.61 14.30
C VAL A 83 -12.36 -8.28 15.26
N PHE A 84 -11.07 -8.28 14.92
CA PHE A 84 -10.02 -8.87 15.76
C PHE A 84 -9.92 -8.18 17.12
N VAL A 85 -9.88 -6.84 17.14
CA VAL A 85 -9.83 -6.05 18.37
C VAL A 85 -11.12 -6.23 19.19
N ALA A 86 -12.30 -6.17 18.55
CA ALA A 86 -13.57 -6.38 19.24
C ALA A 86 -13.66 -7.77 19.90
N LYS A 87 -13.13 -8.82 19.24
CA LYS A 87 -13.04 -10.16 19.82
C LYS A 87 -12.05 -10.22 20.99
N SER A 88 -10.88 -9.59 20.85
CA SER A 88 -9.86 -9.50 21.92
C SER A 88 -10.39 -8.82 23.18
N GLU A 89 -11.12 -7.72 23.01
CA GLU A 89 -11.72 -6.94 24.09
C GLU A 89 -13.06 -7.50 24.60
N LYS A 90 -13.52 -8.64 24.07
CA LYS A 90 -14.83 -9.25 24.37
C LYS A 90 -16.02 -8.31 24.13
N GLN A 91 -15.89 -7.39 23.18
CA GLN A 91 -16.91 -6.42 22.78
C GLN A 91 -17.63 -6.81 21.48
N ILE A 92 -17.39 -8.01 20.97
CA ILE A 92 -18.06 -8.51 19.76
C ILE A 92 -19.41 -9.16 20.11
N ASP A 93 -20.48 -8.74 19.43
CA ASP A 93 -21.73 -9.49 19.42
C ASP A 93 -21.57 -10.69 18.48
N VAL A 94 -21.29 -11.84 19.09
CA VAL A 94 -21.06 -13.11 18.39
C VAL A 94 -22.30 -13.55 17.62
N LYS A 95 -23.51 -13.33 18.16
CA LYS A 95 -24.75 -13.72 17.47
C LYS A 95 -24.95 -12.89 16.22
N GLN A 96 -24.72 -11.58 16.32
CA GLN A 96 -24.79 -10.69 15.16
C GLN A 96 -23.71 -11.07 14.14
N TYR A 97 -22.47 -11.33 14.58
CA TYR A 97 -21.36 -11.72 13.71
C TYR A 97 -21.68 -12.99 12.90
N HIS A 98 -22.19 -14.05 13.52
CA HIS A 98 -22.61 -15.30 12.84
C HIS A 98 -23.87 -15.12 11.96
N ALA A 99 -24.69 -14.09 12.21
CA ALA A 99 -25.84 -13.82 11.34
C ALA A 99 -25.43 -13.17 10.00
N VAL A 100 -24.34 -12.39 9.99
CA VAL A 100 -23.85 -11.72 8.76
C VAL A 100 -22.67 -12.43 8.09
N THR A 101 -21.90 -13.22 8.85
CA THR A 101 -20.88 -14.11 8.31
C THR A 101 -21.47 -15.50 8.28
N TRP A 102 -21.47 -16.18 7.14
CA TRP A 102 -22.04 -17.53 6.93
C TRP A 102 -21.27 -18.64 7.70
N LEU A 103 -20.81 -18.33 8.90
CA LEU A 103 -20.09 -19.16 9.83
C LEU A 103 -21.10 -19.60 10.89
N GLU A 104 -21.29 -20.90 11.04
CA GLU A 104 -22.08 -21.49 12.13
C GLU A 104 -21.43 -21.27 13.51
#